data_AF-A0A357I1X8-F1
#
_entry.id   AF-A0A357I1X8-F1
#
_cell.length_a   1.000
_cell.length_b   1.000
_cell.length_c   1.000
_cell.angle_alpha   90.00
_cell.angle_beta   90.00
_cell.angle_gamma   90.00
#
_symmetry.space_group_name_H-M   'P 1'
#
loop_
_entity.id
_entity.type
_entity.pdbx_description
1 polymer ?
#
loop_
_entity_poly.entity_id
_entity_poly.type
_entity_poly.pdbx_seq_one_letter_code
_entity_poly.pdbx_strand_id
1 'polypeptide(L)'
;MSILIMNTKLNPFYCVVRRFAFALWLSVCFASLAQGQSESAVAAAPAEETITIWTMFQQGGWAMYPLLAFSVATVGLAVYCALIIKEKRFTQPEATADLRAAIEARDASAALGACDAHPGYMTDILRLGFETVSDGYASVAEVNEALEERAGKVLASPLVFVQYLQVVASVSPMMGLLGTVSGMVKAFRNIAAQGLGKPELLANNISEALVTTASGLLIAIPALMCYFYFKNKYMAASSGIYERLGEMTRLMKKNGMVAEHSAS
;
A
#
# COMPACT_ATOMS: atom_id res chain seq x y z
N MET A 1 -44.92 6.76 2.78
CA MET A 1 -44.59 5.97 1.58
C MET A 1 -43.81 6.87 0.64
N SER A 2 -42.61 6.43 0.27
CA SER A 2 -41.64 7.09 -0.63
C SER A 2 -40.69 8.14 -0.02
N ILE A 3 -39.39 7.94 -0.28
CA ILE A 3 -38.18 8.73 0.08
C ILE A 3 -37.31 8.11 1.20
N LEU A 4 -37.54 6.84 1.56
CA LEU A 4 -36.43 5.93 1.91
C LEU A 4 -36.00 5.25 0.60
N ILE A 5 -34.69 5.07 0.38
CA ILE A 5 -34.03 4.41 -0.77
C ILE A 5 -33.60 5.35 -1.92
N MET A 6 -32.56 6.17 -1.70
CA MET A 6 -31.54 6.52 -2.73
C MET A 6 -30.49 7.49 -2.16
N ASN A 7 -29.51 7.00 -1.40
CA ASN A 7 -28.08 7.38 -1.54
C ASN A 7 -27.16 6.56 -0.62
N THR A 8 -27.22 5.23 -0.72
CA THR A 8 -26.38 4.31 0.04
C THR A 8 -25.10 3.96 -0.74
N LYS A 9 -24.29 4.96 -1.11
CA LYS A 9 -22.90 4.74 -1.59
C LYS A 9 -21.95 5.83 -1.09
N LEU A 10 -21.92 5.99 0.23
CA LEU A 10 -20.81 6.65 0.91
C LEU A 10 -19.60 5.70 0.91
N ASN A 11 -18.55 6.14 0.19
CA ASN A 11 -17.32 5.39 -0.05
C ASN A 11 -16.71 4.84 1.26
N PRO A 12 -16.37 3.53 1.33
CA PRO A 12 -15.65 2.96 2.47
C PRO A 12 -14.27 3.61 2.69
N PHE A 13 -13.73 4.27 1.67
CA PHE A 13 -12.48 5.03 1.69
C PHE A 13 -12.48 6.25 2.63
N TYR A 14 -13.57 7.02 2.67
CA TYR A 14 -13.70 8.14 3.61
C TYR A 14 -13.86 7.67 5.04
N CYS A 15 -14.47 6.50 5.26
CA CYS A 15 -14.61 5.91 6.58
C CYS A 15 -13.27 5.37 7.09
N VAL A 16 -12.45 4.76 6.23
CA VAL A 16 -11.11 4.25 6.59
C VAL A 16 -10.12 5.39 6.80
N VAL A 17 -10.04 6.38 5.89
CA VAL A 17 -9.14 7.54 6.07
C VAL A 17 -9.55 8.39 7.27
N ARG A 18 -10.86 8.57 7.53
CA ARG A 18 -11.33 9.26 8.75
C ARG A 18 -11.07 8.43 9.99
N ARG A 19 -11.20 7.10 9.95
CA ARG A 19 -10.83 6.20 11.07
C ARG A 19 -9.33 6.13 11.29
N PHE A 20 -8.51 6.25 10.25
CA PHE A 20 -7.05 6.30 10.35
C PHE A 20 -6.56 7.67 10.80
N ALA A 21 -7.14 8.77 10.33
CA ALA A 21 -6.87 10.11 10.86
C ALA A 21 -7.35 10.22 12.32
N PHE A 22 -8.50 9.60 12.65
CA PHE A 22 -9.00 9.50 14.02
C PHE A 22 -8.18 8.52 14.86
N ALA A 23 -7.57 7.47 14.29
CA ALA A 23 -6.67 6.55 14.98
C ALA A 23 -5.24 7.09 15.08
N LEU A 24 -4.80 7.95 14.17
CA LEU A 24 -3.55 8.70 14.28
C LEU A 24 -3.72 9.81 15.32
N TRP A 25 -4.87 10.49 15.32
CA TRP A 25 -5.29 11.41 16.38
C TRP A 25 -5.51 10.67 17.71
N LEU A 26 -6.11 9.48 17.71
CA LEU A 26 -6.24 8.63 18.89
C LEU A 26 -4.88 8.11 19.32
N SER A 27 -3.94 7.73 18.45
CA SER A 27 -2.61 7.27 18.85
C SER A 27 -1.77 8.43 19.38
N VAL A 28 -1.97 9.65 18.88
CA VAL A 28 -1.39 10.88 19.45
C VAL A 28 -2.03 11.19 20.82
N CYS A 29 -3.36 11.05 20.96
CA CYS A 29 -4.07 11.20 22.24
C CYS A 29 -3.85 10.03 23.23
N PHE A 30 -3.59 8.82 22.74
CA PHE A 30 -3.35 7.62 23.52
C PHE A 30 -1.88 7.56 23.94
N ALA A 31 -0.96 8.13 23.16
CA ALA A 31 0.39 8.46 23.62
C ALA A 31 0.33 9.50 24.78
N SER A 32 -0.63 10.43 24.76
CA SER A 32 -0.89 11.32 25.91
C SER A 32 -1.58 10.62 27.09
N LEU A 33 -2.38 9.57 26.89
CA LEU A 33 -3.03 8.79 27.97
C LEU A 33 -2.16 7.63 28.51
N ALA A 34 -1.21 7.12 27.72
CA ALA A 34 -0.32 6.02 28.10
C ALA A 34 0.82 6.45 29.04
N GLN A 35 0.97 7.75 29.31
CA GLN A 35 1.77 8.22 30.46
C GLN A 35 1.16 7.80 31.82
N GLY A 36 -0.02 7.16 31.84
CA GLY A 36 -0.65 6.65 33.06
C GLY A 36 -0.18 5.27 33.55
N GLN A 37 0.73 4.55 32.88
CA GLN A 37 1.18 3.23 33.34
C GLN A 37 2.69 2.99 33.20
N SER A 38 3.47 3.58 34.10
CA SER A 38 4.69 2.96 34.63
C SER A 38 5.09 3.63 35.95
N GLU A 39 4.21 3.53 36.94
CA GLU A 39 4.55 3.88 38.32
C GLU A 39 5.13 2.64 39.00
N SER A 40 6.46 2.54 39.06
CA SER A 40 7.20 1.72 40.03
C SER A 40 8.65 2.22 40.17
N ALA A 41 8.77 3.27 40.98
CA ALA A 41 9.86 3.62 41.90
C ALA A 41 11.32 3.78 41.38
N VAL A 42 11.78 5.03 41.22
CA VAL A 42 12.73 5.71 42.14
C VAL A 42 12.44 7.22 42.10
N ALA A 43 12.41 7.83 43.28
CA ALA A 43 12.03 9.21 43.56
C ALA A 43 12.91 10.28 42.92
N ALA A 44 12.26 11.27 42.29
CA ALA A 44 12.45 12.72 42.39
C ALA A 44 12.01 13.38 41.08
N ALA A 45 10.85 14.05 41.08
CA ALA A 45 10.46 14.96 40.02
C ALA A 45 11.52 16.06 39.84
N PRO A 46 11.78 16.53 38.61
CA PRO A 46 11.07 17.74 38.21
C PRO A 46 10.64 17.80 36.74
N ALA A 47 9.69 18.72 36.51
CA ALA A 47 9.32 19.38 35.25
C ALA A 47 8.64 18.53 34.16
N GLU A 48 7.34 18.77 33.98
CA GLU A 48 6.65 18.57 32.71
C GLU A 48 7.28 19.48 31.64
N GLU A 49 8.41 19.08 31.06
CA GLU A 49 8.84 19.61 29.77
C GLU A 49 7.91 18.98 28.73
N THR A 50 6.98 19.79 28.19
CA THR A 50 6.19 19.41 27.03
C THR A 50 7.15 18.98 25.92
N ILE A 51 7.32 17.67 25.74
CA ILE A 51 8.22 17.10 24.74
C ILE A 51 7.59 17.41 23.38
N THR A 52 7.93 18.58 22.85
CA THR A 52 7.44 19.06 21.57
C THR A 52 8.11 18.19 20.51
N ILE A 53 7.42 17.85 19.42
CA ILE A 53 7.99 17.05 18.31
C ILE A 53 9.33 17.63 17.83
N TRP A 54 9.48 18.95 17.94
CA TRP A 54 10.70 19.68 17.69
C TRP A 54 11.86 19.34 18.64
N THR A 55 11.60 19.18 19.95
CA THR A 55 12.64 18.80 20.91
C THR A 55 13.07 17.34 20.72
N MET A 56 12.14 16.44 20.37
CA MET A 56 12.48 15.07 19.97
C MET A 56 13.36 15.03 18.71
N PHE A 57 13.05 15.88 17.72
CA PHE A 57 13.82 15.97 16.48
C PHE A 57 15.25 16.45 16.73
N GLN A 58 15.43 17.46 17.58
CA GLN A 58 16.76 17.96 17.95
C GLN A 58 17.56 16.94 18.77
N GLN A 59 16.89 16.13 19.59
CA GLN A 59 17.55 15.09 20.40
C GLN A 59 17.96 13.86 19.59
N GLY A 60 17.24 13.46 18.53
CA GLY A 60 17.52 12.24 17.77
C GLY A 60 18.73 12.28 16.84
N GLY A 61 19.51 13.37 16.84
CA GLY A 61 20.76 13.47 16.09
C GLY A 61 20.62 13.25 14.57
N TRP A 62 21.66 12.70 13.96
CA TRP A 62 21.75 12.58 12.50
C TRP A 62 20.80 11.53 11.90
N ALA A 63 20.45 10.49 12.66
CA ALA A 63 19.57 9.41 12.21
C ALA A 63 18.11 9.87 12.01
N MET A 64 17.76 11.06 12.51
CA MET A 64 16.42 11.63 12.36
C MET A 64 16.12 12.10 10.92
N TYR A 65 17.11 12.59 10.19
CA TYR A 65 16.94 13.03 8.79
C TYR A 65 16.46 11.90 7.85
N PRO A 66 17.11 10.72 7.80
CA PRO A 66 16.62 9.62 6.97
C PRO A 66 15.29 9.06 7.46
N LEU A 67 15.03 9.03 8.78
CA LEU A 67 13.73 8.64 9.34
C LEU A 67 12.60 9.57 8.87
N LEU A 68 12.85 10.88 8.82
CA LEU A 68 11.89 11.84 8.29
C LEU A 68 11.61 11.58 6.80
N ALA A 69 12.63 11.26 6.01
CA ALA A 69 12.45 10.89 4.61
C ALA A 69 11.58 9.62 4.47
N PHE A 70 11.78 8.60 5.31
CA PHE A 70 10.93 7.41 5.34
C PHE A 70 9.49 7.69 5.76
N SER A 71 9.26 8.62 6.70
CA SER A 71 7.93 9.06 7.10
C SER A 71 7.17 9.71 5.93
N VAL A 72 7.81 10.64 5.23
CA VAL A 72 7.24 11.29 4.03
C VAL A 72 7.00 10.27 2.92
N ALA A 73 7.96 9.37 2.67
CA ALA A 73 7.82 8.30 1.69
C ALA A 73 6.65 7.36 2.03
N THR A 74 6.46 7.01 3.31
CA THR A 74 5.33 6.17 3.76
C THR A 74 3.99 6.81 3.41
N VAL A 75 3.81 8.10 3.73
CA VAL A 75 2.57 8.83 3.42
C VAL A 75 2.38 8.96 1.91
N GLY A 76 3.42 9.35 1.18
CA GLY A 76 3.37 9.50 -0.28
C GLY A 76 3.00 8.20 -0.99
N LEU A 77 3.67 7.10 -0.64
CA LEU A 77 3.38 5.77 -1.17
C LEU A 77 1.99 5.27 -0.77
N ALA A 78 1.55 5.52 0.47
CA ALA A 78 0.21 5.13 0.90
C ALA A 78 -0.88 5.85 0.10
N VAL A 79 -0.72 7.15 -0.16
CA VAL A 79 -1.64 7.93 -1.01
C VAL A 79 -1.59 7.43 -2.45
N TYR A 80 -0.40 7.18 -3.00
CA TYR A 80 -0.25 6.66 -4.35
C TYR A 80 -0.92 5.27 -4.52
N CYS A 81 -0.66 4.35 -3.59
CA CYS A 81 -1.29 3.03 -3.53
C CYS A 81 -2.82 3.12 -3.40
N ALA A 82 -3.32 4.09 -2.62
CA ALA A 82 -4.76 4.33 -2.51
C ALA A 82 -5.39 4.81 -3.81
N LEU A 83 -4.67 5.61 -4.61
CA LEU A 83 -5.15 6.11 -5.90
C LEU A 83 -5.12 5.03 -6.99
N ILE A 84 -4.09 4.18 -7.01
CA ILE A 84 -3.92 3.13 -8.03
C ILE A 84 -4.83 1.91 -7.76
N ILE A 85 -5.09 1.55 -6.49
CA ILE A 85 -5.98 0.45 -6.07
C ILE A 85 -7.41 0.96 -5.84
N LYS A 86 -7.89 1.82 -6.74
CA LYS A 86 -9.29 2.25 -6.77
C LYS A 86 -10.17 1.17 -7.39
N GLU A 87 -11.18 0.76 -6.64
CA GLU A 87 -12.11 -0.32 -6.99
C GLU A 87 -12.79 -0.12 -8.36
N LYS A 88 -13.07 1.14 -8.75
CA LYS A 88 -13.64 1.49 -10.07
C LYS A 88 -12.77 1.09 -11.27
N ARG A 89 -11.45 0.90 -11.09
CA ARG A 89 -10.54 0.46 -12.17
C ARG A 89 -10.44 -1.06 -12.27
N PHE A 90 -10.89 -1.78 -11.23
CA PHE A 90 -10.90 -3.26 -11.18
C PHE A 90 -12.29 -3.81 -11.51
N THR A 91 -13.34 -3.22 -10.95
CA THR A 91 -14.72 -3.64 -11.16
C THR A 91 -15.41 -2.60 -12.03
N GLN A 92 -15.38 -2.81 -13.34
CA GLN A 92 -16.11 -2.01 -14.32
C GLN A 92 -17.34 -2.80 -14.79
N PRO A 93 -18.47 -2.71 -14.06
CA PRO A 93 -19.67 -3.47 -14.42
C PRO A 93 -20.23 -3.07 -15.79
N GLU A 94 -20.11 -1.79 -16.16
CA GLU A 94 -20.50 -1.26 -17.48
C GLU A 94 -19.67 -1.93 -18.60
N ALA A 95 -18.34 -1.92 -18.47
CA ALA A 95 -17.46 -2.61 -19.41
C ALA A 95 -17.78 -4.10 -19.56
N THR A 96 -18.11 -4.80 -18.45
CA THR A 96 -18.48 -6.22 -18.54
C THR A 96 -19.81 -6.46 -19.26
N ALA A 97 -20.75 -5.51 -19.22
CA ALA A 97 -22.02 -5.63 -19.94
C ALA A 97 -21.83 -5.41 -21.44
N ASP A 98 -21.12 -4.33 -21.80
CA ASP A 98 -20.82 -3.98 -23.19
C ASP A 98 -19.98 -5.06 -23.88
N LEU A 99 -18.98 -5.59 -23.18
CA LEU A 99 -18.14 -6.69 -23.68
C LEU A 99 -18.93 -7.98 -23.88
N ARG A 100 -19.84 -8.33 -22.96
CA ARG A 100 -20.69 -9.52 -23.14
C ARG A 100 -21.58 -9.37 -24.37
N ALA A 101 -22.19 -8.20 -24.56
CA ALA A 101 -23.02 -7.94 -25.74
C ALA A 101 -22.21 -8.05 -27.04
N ALA A 102 -20.98 -7.54 -27.07
CA ALA A 102 -20.09 -7.65 -28.23
C ALA A 102 -19.66 -9.10 -28.52
N ILE A 103 -19.35 -9.89 -27.48
CA ILE A 103 -19.02 -11.31 -27.61
C ILE A 103 -20.23 -12.12 -28.11
N GLU A 104 -21.44 -11.80 -27.66
CA GLU A 104 -22.69 -12.41 -28.14
C GLU A 104 -22.98 -12.08 -29.59
N ALA A 105 -22.71 -10.85 -30.02
CA ALA A 105 -22.82 -10.43 -31.42
C ALA A 105 -21.73 -11.00 -32.33
N ARG A 106 -20.72 -11.70 -31.79
CA ARG A 106 -19.52 -12.17 -32.50
C ARG A 106 -18.73 -11.04 -33.17
N ASP A 107 -18.83 -9.83 -32.64
CA ASP A 107 -18.18 -8.65 -33.20
C ASP A 107 -16.95 -8.27 -32.38
N ALA A 108 -15.77 -8.70 -32.85
CA ALA A 108 -14.48 -8.36 -32.23
C ALA A 108 -14.19 -6.86 -32.31
N SER A 109 -14.66 -6.16 -33.35
CA SER A 109 -14.46 -4.72 -33.51
C SER A 109 -15.27 -3.91 -32.50
N ALA A 110 -16.51 -4.34 -32.24
CA ALA A 110 -17.34 -3.76 -31.18
C ALA A 110 -16.74 -4.02 -29.78
N ALA A 111 -16.14 -5.20 -29.57
CA ALA A 111 -15.47 -5.53 -28.31
C ALA A 111 -14.24 -4.63 -28.05
N LEU A 112 -13.44 -4.35 -29.10
CA LEU A 112 -12.34 -3.39 -29.03
C LEU A 112 -12.83 -1.97 -28.71
N GLY A 113 -13.92 -1.54 -29.36
CA GLY A 113 -14.55 -0.23 -29.06
C GLY A 113 -15.02 -0.13 -27.61
N ALA A 114 -15.55 -1.21 -27.03
CA ALA A 114 -15.93 -1.26 -25.62
C ALA A 114 -14.71 -1.19 -24.67
N CYS A 115 -13.58 -1.81 -25.05
CA CYS A 115 -12.33 -1.68 -24.31
C CYS A 115 -11.79 -0.24 -24.31
N ASP A 116 -11.87 0.46 -25.44
CA ASP A 116 -11.40 1.84 -25.58
C ASP A 116 -12.31 2.85 -24.85
N ALA A 117 -13.62 2.59 -24.81
CA ALA A 117 -14.59 3.41 -24.08
C ALA A 117 -14.38 3.35 -22.55
N HIS A 118 -13.90 2.22 -22.04
CA HIS A 118 -13.74 1.97 -20.61
C HIS A 118 -12.30 1.59 -20.26
N PRO A 119 -11.38 2.56 -20.10
CA PRO A 119 -9.99 2.25 -19.77
C PRO A 119 -9.88 1.68 -18.34
N GLY A 120 -9.35 0.48 -18.21
CA GLY A 120 -9.21 -0.26 -16.95
C GLY A 120 -8.20 -1.41 -17.08
N TYR A 121 -7.89 -2.08 -15.96
CA TYR A 121 -6.92 -3.19 -15.98
C TYR A 121 -7.47 -4.39 -16.76
N MET A 122 -8.74 -4.74 -16.55
CA MET A 122 -9.40 -5.85 -17.23
C MET A 122 -9.55 -5.59 -18.74
N THR A 123 -9.91 -4.36 -19.14
CA THR A 123 -10.10 -4.01 -20.55
C THR A 123 -8.78 -3.92 -21.31
N ASP A 124 -7.69 -3.45 -20.70
CA ASP A 124 -6.35 -3.48 -21.31
C ASP A 124 -5.85 -4.91 -21.56
N ILE A 125 -6.16 -5.85 -20.65
CA ILE A 125 -5.85 -7.27 -20.85
C ILE A 125 -6.72 -7.86 -21.97
N LEU A 126 -8.04 -7.66 -21.90
CA LEU A 126 -8.98 -8.19 -22.90
C LEU A 126 -8.76 -7.61 -24.30
N ARG A 127 -8.32 -6.35 -24.40
CA ARG A 127 -8.00 -5.70 -25.68
C ARG A 127 -7.02 -6.52 -26.50
N LEU A 128 -5.94 -7.04 -25.90
CA LEU A 128 -5.02 -7.89 -26.64
C LEU A 128 -5.69 -9.20 -27.09
N GLY A 129 -6.50 -9.82 -26.23
CA GLY A 129 -7.23 -11.04 -26.60
C GLY A 129 -8.17 -10.82 -27.79
N PHE A 130 -8.85 -9.67 -27.88
CA PHE A 130 -9.68 -9.33 -29.03
C PHE A 130 -8.89 -8.92 -30.28
N GLU A 131 -7.73 -8.27 -30.12
CA GLU A 131 -6.80 -8.00 -31.22
C GLU A 131 -6.34 -9.33 -31.86
N THR A 132 -5.97 -10.33 -31.04
CA THR A 132 -5.59 -11.68 -31.51
C THR A 132 -6.72 -12.34 -32.32
N VAL A 133 -7.97 -12.24 -31.84
CA VAL A 133 -9.14 -12.78 -32.57
C VAL A 133 -9.41 -12.02 -33.87
N SER A 134 -9.22 -10.69 -33.87
CA SER A 134 -9.42 -9.85 -35.06
C SER A 134 -8.33 -10.09 -36.13
N ASP A 135 -7.11 -10.40 -35.72
CA ASP A 135 -5.98 -10.67 -36.62
C ASP A 135 -6.04 -12.07 -37.26
N GLY A 136 -7.08 -12.86 -36.97
CA GLY A 136 -7.31 -14.18 -37.56
C GLY A 136 -6.73 -15.36 -36.77
N TYR A 137 -6.13 -15.10 -35.60
CA TYR A 137 -5.66 -16.13 -34.68
C TYR A 137 -6.82 -16.55 -33.76
N ALA A 138 -7.50 -17.63 -34.14
CA ALA A 138 -8.73 -18.05 -33.51
C ALA A 138 -8.56 -19.27 -32.59
N SER A 139 -7.37 -19.63 -32.12
CA SER A 139 -7.25 -20.76 -31.18
C SER A 139 -7.40 -20.31 -29.72
N VAL A 140 -8.10 -21.10 -28.90
CA VAL A 140 -8.31 -20.78 -27.47
C VAL A 140 -6.98 -20.73 -26.71
N ALA A 141 -6.00 -21.53 -27.13
CA ALA A 141 -4.69 -21.57 -26.51
C ALA A 141 -3.94 -20.24 -26.71
N GLU A 142 -3.87 -19.74 -27.96
CA GLU A 142 -3.19 -18.49 -28.29
C GLU A 142 -3.84 -17.28 -27.61
N VAL A 143 -5.17 -17.22 -27.57
CA VAL A 143 -5.89 -16.13 -26.87
C VAL A 143 -5.58 -16.17 -25.38
N ASN A 144 -5.58 -17.34 -24.73
CA ASN A 144 -5.24 -17.45 -23.32
C ASN A 144 -3.78 -17.06 -23.05
N GLU A 145 -2.84 -17.46 -23.91
CA GLU A 145 -1.43 -17.09 -23.80
C GLU A 145 -1.25 -15.57 -23.88
N ALA A 146 -1.88 -14.91 -24.85
CA ALA A 146 -1.86 -13.45 -25.00
C ALA A 146 -2.47 -12.74 -23.79
N LEU A 147 -3.61 -13.23 -23.27
CA LEU A 147 -4.25 -12.69 -22.08
C LEU A 147 -3.36 -12.84 -20.84
N GLU A 148 -2.71 -13.99 -20.65
CA GLU A 148 -1.81 -14.25 -19.51
C GLU A 148 -0.55 -13.37 -19.56
N GLU A 149 0.05 -13.19 -20.73
CA GLU A 149 1.21 -12.31 -20.91
C GLU A 149 0.87 -10.87 -20.50
N ARG A 150 -0.26 -10.33 -21.00
CA ARG A 150 -0.70 -8.98 -20.66
C ARG A 150 -1.13 -8.86 -19.21
N ALA A 151 -1.84 -9.85 -18.68
CA ALA A 151 -2.21 -9.88 -17.28
C ALA A 151 -0.97 -9.78 -16.40
N GLY A 152 0.07 -10.59 -16.66
CA GLY A 152 1.33 -10.54 -15.93
C GLY A 152 1.97 -9.15 -15.94
N LYS A 153 2.06 -8.51 -17.11
CA LYS A 153 2.66 -7.17 -17.25
C LYS A 153 1.85 -6.07 -16.56
N VAL A 154 0.54 -6.06 -16.77
CA VAL A 154 -0.38 -5.02 -16.29
C VAL A 154 -0.57 -5.10 -14.78
N LEU A 155 -0.70 -6.32 -14.24
CA LEU A 155 -0.87 -6.59 -12.82
C LEU A 155 0.45 -6.44 -12.04
N ALA A 156 1.61 -6.65 -12.66
CA ALA A 156 2.89 -6.44 -11.97
C ALA A 156 3.13 -4.97 -11.57
N SER A 157 2.68 -3.99 -12.37
CA SER A 157 3.03 -2.58 -12.14
C SER A 157 2.52 -2.01 -10.80
N PRO A 158 1.25 -2.19 -10.38
CA PRO A 158 0.78 -1.72 -9.09
C PRO A 158 1.44 -2.42 -7.88
N LEU A 159 1.86 -3.68 -8.04
CA LEU A 159 2.50 -4.46 -6.97
C LEU A 159 3.84 -3.90 -6.54
N VAL A 160 4.60 -3.32 -7.46
CA VAL A 160 5.92 -2.73 -7.17
C VAL A 160 5.79 -1.61 -6.12
N PHE A 161 4.77 -0.76 -6.23
CA PHE A 161 4.54 0.32 -5.27
C PHE A 161 4.12 -0.18 -3.90
N VAL A 162 3.33 -1.26 -3.85
CA VAL A 162 3.00 -1.93 -2.59
C VAL A 162 4.26 -2.53 -1.96
N GLN A 163 5.16 -3.14 -2.75
CA GLN A 163 6.45 -3.64 -2.22
C GLN A 163 7.34 -2.54 -1.68
N TYR A 164 7.33 -1.32 -2.23
CA TYR A 164 8.09 -0.22 -1.62
C TYR A 164 7.61 0.12 -0.20
N LEU A 165 6.31 0.02 0.11
CA LEU A 165 5.83 0.17 1.49
C LEU A 165 6.42 -0.90 2.42
N GLN A 166 6.57 -2.13 1.94
CA GLN A 166 7.21 -3.22 2.69
C GLN A 166 8.67 -2.88 2.98
N VAL A 167 9.41 -2.39 1.98
CA VAL A 167 10.81 -2.01 2.13
C VAL A 167 10.94 -0.92 3.21
N VAL A 168 10.12 0.13 3.15
CA VAL A 168 10.14 1.20 4.17
C VAL A 168 9.81 0.65 5.56
N ALA A 169 8.81 -0.23 5.67
CA ALA A 169 8.43 -0.87 6.93
C ALA A 169 9.57 -1.72 7.53
N SER A 170 10.39 -2.37 6.70
CA SER A 170 11.53 -3.18 7.16
C SER A 170 12.79 -2.36 7.43
N VAL A 171 13.06 -1.32 6.65
CA VAL A 171 14.28 -0.50 6.76
C VAL A 171 14.16 0.53 7.89
N SER A 172 12.98 1.08 8.16
CA SER A 172 12.78 2.11 9.20
C SER A 172 13.24 1.66 10.61
N PRO A 173 12.89 0.45 11.11
CA PRO A 173 13.40 -0.04 12.40
C PRO A 173 14.91 -0.27 12.40
N MET A 174 15.47 -0.75 11.28
CA MET A 174 16.91 -0.97 11.15
C MET A 174 17.69 0.35 11.23
N MET A 175 17.13 1.43 10.68
CA MET A 175 17.69 2.78 10.82
C MET A 175 17.60 3.31 12.25
N GLY A 176 16.51 3.03 12.96
CA GLY A 176 16.40 3.34 14.40
C GLY A 176 17.45 2.59 15.24
N LEU A 177 17.67 1.31 14.96
CA LEU A 177 18.72 0.51 15.59
C LEU A 177 20.13 1.04 15.28
N LEU A 178 20.38 1.51 14.05
CA LEU A 178 21.65 2.17 13.72
C LEU A 178 21.84 3.47 14.54
N GLY A 179 20.77 4.22 14.76
CA GLY A 179 20.74 5.39 15.64
C GLY A 179 21.18 5.07 17.07
N THR A 180 20.70 3.95 17.64
CA THR A 180 21.11 3.55 19.01
C THR A 180 22.57 3.19 19.10
N VAL A 181 23.07 2.42 18.13
CA VAL A 181 24.49 2.05 18.08
C VAL A 181 25.35 3.31 17.98
N SER A 182 24.94 4.27 17.13
CA SER A 182 25.64 5.56 17.02
C SER A 182 25.63 6.35 18.33
N GLY A 183 24.48 6.45 19.02
CA GLY A 183 24.34 7.15 20.31
C GLY A 183 25.17 6.50 21.42
N MET A 184 25.14 5.16 21.52
CA MET A 184 25.96 4.42 22.49
C MET A 184 27.46 4.56 22.21
N VAL A 185 27.90 4.56 20.94
CA VAL A 185 29.30 4.80 20.59
C VAL A 185 29.74 6.21 21.00
N LYS A 186 28.90 7.24 20.80
CA LYS A 186 29.19 8.61 21.27
C LYS A 186 29.29 8.67 22.80
N ALA A 187 28.38 8.00 23.51
CA ALA A 187 28.41 7.91 24.97
C ALA A 187 29.74 7.34 25.49
N PHE A 188 30.18 6.19 24.97
CA PHE A 188 31.45 5.58 25.37
C PHE A 188 32.68 6.41 24.99
N ARG A 189 32.67 7.07 23.83
CA ARG A 189 33.74 8.00 23.43
C ARG A 189 33.86 9.18 24.38
N ASN A 190 32.75 9.73 24.86
CA ASN A 190 32.74 10.83 25.83
C ASN A 190 33.31 10.38 27.18
N ILE A 191 32.94 9.18 27.66
CA ILE A 191 33.49 8.58 28.88
C ILE A 191 35.01 8.37 28.73
N ALA A 192 35.47 7.85 27.58
CA ALA A 192 36.89 7.62 27.34
C ALA A 192 37.72 8.92 27.29
N ALA A 193 37.14 10.02 26.80
CA ALA A 193 37.84 11.29 26.66
C ALA A 193 37.84 12.16 27.93
N GLN A 194 36.75 12.17 28.70
CA GLN A 194 36.54 13.09 29.82
C GLN A 194 36.40 12.37 31.18
N GLY A 195 36.48 11.03 31.21
CA GLY A 195 36.14 10.22 32.37
C GLY A 195 34.64 10.24 32.69
N LEU A 196 34.25 9.78 33.87
CA LEU A 196 32.86 9.81 34.37
C LEU A 196 32.35 11.22 34.73
N GLY A 197 33.08 12.28 34.36
CA GLY A 197 32.95 13.62 34.94
C GLY A 197 31.64 14.37 34.66
N LYS A 198 30.77 13.91 33.75
CA LYS A 198 29.47 14.54 33.44
C LYS A 198 28.38 13.51 33.13
N PRO A 199 27.64 13.02 34.13
CA PRO A 199 26.53 12.09 33.96
C PRO A 199 25.43 12.62 33.02
N GLU A 200 25.24 13.94 32.94
CA GLU A 200 24.22 14.56 32.09
C GLU A 200 24.49 14.32 30.60
N LEU A 201 25.76 14.37 30.19
CA LEU A 201 26.15 14.10 28.79
C LEU A 201 25.88 12.64 28.42
N LEU A 202 26.12 11.72 29.35
CA LEU A 202 25.83 10.30 29.15
C LEU A 202 24.32 10.07 28.98
N ALA A 203 23.52 10.64 29.89
CA ALA A 203 22.06 10.55 29.84
C ALA A 203 21.49 11.10 28.52
N ASN A 204 22.03 12.22 28.01
CA ASN A 204 21.60 12.81 26.75
C ASN A 204 21.87 11.90 25.53
N ASN A 205 23.03 11.24 25.46
CA ASN A 205 23.35 10.33 24.34
C ASN A 205 22.51 9.04 24.38
N ILE A 206 22.17 8.55 25.57
CA ILE A 206 21.27 7.40 25.74
C ILE A 206 19.84 7.80 25.36
N SER A 207 19.40 9.01 25.75
CA SER A 207 18.10 9.54 25.34
C SER A 207 18.00 9.68 23.82
N GLU A 208 19.02 10.25 23.15
CA GLU A 208 19.13 10.29 21.68
C GLU A 208 18.92 8.89 21.05
N ALA A 209 19.60 7.88 21.58
CA ALA A 209 19.47 6.50 21.12
C ALA A 209 18.03 5.97 21.25
N LEU A 210 17.37 6.19 22.40
CA LEU A 210 16.02 5.68 22.63
C LEU A 210 14.98 6.39 21.76
N VAL A 211 15.09 7.71 21.59
CA VAL A 211 14.18 8.52 20.78
C VAL A 211 14.25 8.11 19.29
N THR A 212 15.45 7.84 18.76
CA THR A 212 15.59 7.40 17.36
C THR A 212 14.94 6.04 17.10
N THR A 213 15.02 5.11 18.07
CA THR A 213 14.38 3.79 17.97
C THR A 213 12.87 3.90 18.01
N ALA A 214 12.35 4.63 19.00
CA ALA A 214 10.91 4.84 19.14
C ALA A 214 10.33 5.47 17.86
N SER A 215 11.02 6.45 17.29
CA SER A 215 10.63 7.10 16.04
C SER A 215 10.64 6.13 14.85
N GLY A 216 11.66 5.28 14.73
CA GLY A 216 11.75 4.27 13.67
C GLY A 216 10.62 3.23 13.72
N LEU A 217 10.24 2.80 14.92
CA LEU A 217 9.09 1.90 15.13
C LEU A 217 7.76 2.59 14.85
N LEU A 218 7.62 3.86 15.26
CA LEU A 218 6.41 4.65 15.03
C LEU A 218 6.09 4.81 13.54
N ILE A 219 7.11 4.87 12.68
CA ILE A 219 6.95 4.94 11.22
C ILE A 219 6.70 3.54 10.61
N ALA A 220 7.39 2.51 11.13
CA ALA A 220 7.32 1.16 10.60
C ALA A 220 5.96 0.50 10.78
N ILE A 221 5.31 0.69 11.93
CA ILE A 221 4.03 0.05 12.25
C ILE A 221 2.91 0.50 11.27
N PRO A 222 2.68 1.81 11.04
CA PRO A 222 1.72 2.26 10.02
C PRO A 222 2.09 1.82 8.60
N ALA A 223 3.37 1.84 8.24
CA ALA A 223 3.83 1.40 6.92
C ALA A 223 3.48 -0.07 6.66
N LEU A 224 3.71 -0.94 7.65
CA LEU A 224 3.40 -2.36 7.58
C LEU A 224 1.89 -2.63 7.49
N MET A 225 1.10 -1.90 8.29
CA MET A 225 -0.36 -1.97 8.24
C MET A 225 -0.90 -1.59 6.85
N CYS A 226 -0.39 -0.49 6.28
CA CYS A 226 -0.75 -0.05 4.94
C CYS A 226 -0.36 -1.10 3.88
N TYR A 227 0.86 -1.66 3.97
CA TYR A 227 1.32 -2.71 3.09
C TYR A 227 0.36 -3.91 3.06
N PHE A 228 0.02 -4.48 4.21
CA PHE A 228 -0.88 -5.63 4.27
C PHE A 228 -2.28 -5.31 3.76
N TYR A 229 -2.81 -4.12 4.10
CA TYR A 229 -4.11 -3.69 3.61
C TYR A 229 -4.16 -3.60 2.08
N PHE A 230 -3.19 -2.89 1.48
CA PHE A 230 -3.14 -2.70 0.03
C PHE A 230 -2.82 -4.00 -0.69
N LYS A 231 -1.92 -4.84 -0.16
CA LYS A 231 -1.61 -6.15 -0.70
C LYS A 231 -2.85 -7.05 -0.73
N ASN A 232 -3.58 -7.17 0.38
CA ASN A 232 -4.77 -8.01 0.43
C ASN A 232 -5.86 -7.53 -0.53
N LYS A 233 -6.08 -6.20 -0.58
CA LYS A 233 -7.03 -5.60 -1.52
C LYS A 233 -6.63 -5.84 -2.97
N TYR A 234 -5.35 -5.69 -3.28
CA TYR A 234 -4.80 -5.95 -4.60
C TYR A 234 -4.97 -7.42 -5.01
N MET A 235 -4.63 -8.37 -4.12
CA MET A 235 -4.76 -9.80 -4.40
C MET A 235 -6.22 -10.19 -4.66
N ALA A 236 -7.16 -9.69 -3.85
CA ALA A 236 -8.59 -9.91 -4.07
C ALA A 236 -9.05 -9.35 -5.43
N ALA A 237 -8.60 -8.15 -5.78
CA ALA A 237 -8.96 -7.51 -7.04
C ALA A 237 -8.35 -8.22 -8.26
N SER A 238 -7.11 -8.69 -8.15
CA SER A 238 -6.43 -9.48 -9.18
C SER A 238 -7.15 -10.82 -9.41
N SER A 239 -7.54 -11.52 -8.35
CA SER A 239 -8.32 -12.77 -8.47
C SER A 239 -9.65 -12.54 -9.19
N GLY A 240 -10.34 -11.44 -8.88
CA GLY A 240 -11.58 -11.07 -9.56
C GLY A 240 -11.38 -10.80 -11.06
N ILE A 241 -10.24 -10.22 -11.46
CA ILE A 241 -9.89 -10.05 -12.88
C ILE A 241 -9.76 -11.42 -13.56
N TYR A 242 -8.99 -12.36 -12.99
CA TYR A 242 -8.79 -13.68 -13.59
C TYR A 242 -10.10 -14.47 -13.73
N GLU A 243 -11.00 -14.39 -12.76
CA GLU A 243 -12.33 -15.00 -12.85
C GLU A 243 -13.13 -14.43 -14.04
N ARG A 244 -13.14 -13.10 -14.20
CA ARG A 244 -13.85 -12.44 -15.31
C ARG A 244 -13.20 -12.69 -16.66
N LEU A 245 -11.86 -12.73 -16.75
CA LEU A 245 -11.17 -13.13 -17.97
C LEU A 245 -11.58 -14.55 -18.38
N GLY A 246 -11.58 -15.50 -17.43
CA GLY A 246 -12.03 -16.87 -17.68
C GLY A 246 -13.49 -16.96 -18.13
N GLU A 247 -14.39 -16.16 -17.54
CA GLU A 247 -15.79 -16.05 -18.01
C GLU A 247 -15.86 -15.56 -19.46
N MET A 248 -15.12 -14.50 -19.81
CA MET A 248 -15.14 -13.94 -21.17
C MET A 248 -14.58 -14.94 -22.19
N THR A 249 -13.45 -15.60 -21.90
CA THR A 249 -12.89 -16.62 -22.79
C THR A 249 -13.88 -17.79 -22.98
N ARG A 250 -14.57 -18.22 -21.91
CA ARG A 250 -15.60 -19.27 -22.01
C ARG A 250 -16.79 -18.82 -22.87
N LEU A 251 -17.21 -17.55 -22.76
CA LEU A 251 -18.26 -16.99 -23.61
C LEU A 251 -17.83 -16.90 -25.08
N MET A 252 -16.59 -16.47 -25.34
CA MET A 252 -16.01 -16.45 -26.68
C MET A 252 -15.97 -17.85 -27.30
N LYS A 253 -15.59 -18.88 -26.53
CA LYS A 253 -15.65 -20.28 -26.95
C LYS A 253 -17.08 -20.73 -27.25
N LYS A 254 -18.02 -20.47 -26.33
CA LYS A 254 -19.45 -20.86 -26.50
C LYS A 254 -20.06 -20.23 -27.74
N ASN A 255 -19.72 -18.98 -28.02
CA ASN A 255 -20.21 -18.26 -29.18
C ASN A 255 -19.38 -18.52 -30.44
N GLY A 256 -18.40 -19.43 -30.43
CA GLY A 256 -17.64 -19.81 -31.62
C GLY A 256 -16.81 -18.67 -32.22
N MET A 257 -16.43 -17.65 -31.41
CA MET A 257 -15.43 -16.65 -31.81
C MET A 257 -14.02 -17.26 -31.87
N VAL A 258 -13.81 -18.38 -31.16
CA VAL A 258 -12.52 -19.03 -31.01
C VAL A 258 -12.71 -20.53 -31.15
N ALA A 259 -11.90 -21.16 -32.00
CA ALA A 259 -11.88 -22.59 -32.27
C ALA A 259 -11.00 -23.35 -31.25
N GLU A 260 -11.42 -24.58 -30.95
CA GLU A 260 -10.60 -25.51 -30.19
C GLU A 260 -9.50 -26.02 -31.12
N HIS A 261 -8.23 -25.93 -30.70
CA HIS A 261 -7.15 -26.58 -31.42
C HIS A 261 -7.39 -28.08 -31.30
N SER A 262 -7.97 -28.69 -32.34
CA SER A 262 -8.02 -30.15 -32.44
C SER A 262 -6.59 -30.62 -32.56
N ALA A 263 -6.03 -31.10 -31.45
CA ALA A 263 -4.77 -31.82 -31.44
C ALA A 263 -4.81 -32.86 -32.57
N SER A 264 -3.97 -32.63 -33.57
CA SER A 264 -3.69 -33.54 -34.68
C SER A 264 -2.35 -34.18 -34.40
#